data_AF-A0A8J9X586-F1
#
_entry.id   AF-A0A8J9X586-F1
#
_cell.length_a   1.000
_cell.length_b   1.000
_cell.length_c   1.000
_cell.angle_alpha   90.00
_cell.angle_beta   90.00
_cell.angle_gamma   90.00
#
_symmetry.space_group_name_H-M   'P 1'
#
loop_
_entity.id
_entity.type
_entity.pdbx_description
1 polymer ?
#
loop_
_entity_poly.entity_id
_entity_poly.type
_entity_poly.pdbx_seq_one_letter_code
_entity_poly.pdbx_strand_id
1 'polypeptide(L)'
;DDELKFTWIGHATCLVQQGDITVLTDPMFSTRASPYKNVVGVARDIPPAYDADDLPAVDVCLISHDHYDHLDKMSCIRLRDKVRGWVVPLGISEWLQDKCDIPAARIVELEWWESVKLVRNEQGA
;
A
#
# COMPACT_ATOMS: atom_id res chain seq x y z
N ASP A 1 -21.97 0.34 -5.22
CA ASP A 1 -22.54 1.62 -5.68
C ASP A 1 -21.40 2.42 -6.29
N ASP A 2 -21.65 3.30 -7.26
CA ASP A 2 -20.58 4.08 -7.92
C ASP A 2 -20.15 5.32 -7.10
N GLU A 3 -20.58 5.40 -5.84
CA GLU A 3 -20.21 6.45 -4.91
C GLU A 3 -18.74 6.30 -4.50
N LEU A 4 -18.01 7.41 -4.51
CA LEU A 4 -16.65 7.46 -3.98
C LEU A 4 -16.68 7.41 -2.45
N LYS A 5 -16.12 6.36 -1.88
CA LYS A 5 -15.96 6.15 -0.45
C LYS A 5 -14.50 6.35 -0.07
N PHE A 6 -14.29 7.11 1.00
CA PHE A 6 -12.98 7.37 1.56
C PHE A 6 -12.98 6.99 3.03
N THR A 7 -12.10 6.06 3.41
CA THR A 7 -11.90 5.64 4.79
C THR A 7 -10.47 5.97 5.21
N TRP A 8 -10.35 6.84 6.21
CA TRP A 8 -9.06 7.11 6.84
C TRP A 8 -8.74 6.00 7.84
N ILE A 9 -7.68 5.23 7.58
CA ILE A 9 -7.23 4.14 8.46
C ILE A 9 -6.25 4.66 9.51
N GLY A 10 -5.43 5.66 9.17
CA GLY A 10 -4.51 6.32 10.08
C GLY A 10 -3.25 6.80 9.39
N HIS A 11 -2.67 7.90 9.87
CA HIS A 11 -1.55 8.59 9.19
C HIS A 11 -1.91 8.91 7.73
N ALA A 12 -1.08 8.49 6.77
CA ALA A 12 -1.34 8.59 5.34
C ALA A 12 -2.07 7.36 4.75
N THR A 13 -2.41 6.36 5.58
CA THR A 13 -3.12 5.17 5.11
C THR A 13 -4.60 5.45 4.91
N CYS A 14 -5.02 5.47 3.65
CA CYS A 14 -6.40 5.70 3.25
C CYS A 14 -6.88 4.57 2.34
N LEU A 15 -8.09 4.08 2.59
CA LEU A 15 -8.79 3.15 1.70
C LEU A 15 -9.80 3.95 0.88
N VAL A 16 -9.62 3.96 -0.43
CA VAL A 16 -10.48 4.65 -1.39
C VAL A 16 -11.19 3.61 -2.23
N GLN A 17 -12.51 3.70 -2.31
CA GLN A 17 -13.33 2.73 -3.02
C GLN A 17 -14.32 3.45 -3.92
N GLN A 18 -14.42 3.02 -5.18
CA GLN A 18 -15.42 3.53 -6.10
C GLN A 18 -15.83 2.41 -7.06
N GLY A 19 -17.13 2.12 -7.11
CA GLY A 19 -17.63 0.99 -7.89
C GLY A 19 -17.00 -0.32 -7.40
N ASP A 20 -16.24 -0.96 -8.27
CA ASP A 20 -15.56 -2.23 -8.02
C ASP A 20 -14.03 -2.09 -7.81
N ILE A 21 -13.52 -0.86 -7.76
CA ILE A 21 -12.11 -0.54 -7.56
C ILE A 21 -11.84 -0.15 -6.11
N THR A 22 -10.82 -0.78 -5.52
CA THR A 22 -10.30 -0.48 -4.18
C THR A 22 -8.81 -0.09 -4.25
N VAL A 23 -8.51 1.11 -3.78
CA VAL A 23 -7.16 1.68 -3.70
C VAL A 23 -6.75 1.86 -2.24
N LEU A 24 -5.50 1.50 -1.92
CA LEU A 24 -4.89 1.75 -0.62
C LEU A 24 -3.69 2.69 -0.80
N THR A 25 -3.53 3.68 0.07
CA THR A 25 -2.36 4.56 0.06
C THR A 25 -1.44 4.27 1.24
N ASP A 26 -0.12 4.38 1.05
CA ASP A 26 0.92 4.45 2.10
C ASP A 26 0.62 3.60 3.34
N PRO A 27 0.56 2.26 3.21
CA PRO A 27 0.09 1.38 4.27
C PRO A 27 1.07 1.33 5.45
N MET A 28 0.64 1.86 6.59
CA MET A 28 1.42 1.93 7.83
C MET A 28 0.65 1.34 9.02
N PHE A 29 0.72 0.00 9.14
CA PHE A 29 0.05 -0.78 10.19
C PHE A 29 0.97 -1.15 11.34
N SER A 30 2.30 -1.04 11.17
CA SER A 30 3.26 -1.28 12.26
C SER A 30 3.02 -0.34 13.45
N THR A 31 3.44 -0.79 14.63
CA THR A 31 3.35 0.05 15.85
C THR A 31 4.33 1.21 15.86
N ARG A 32 5.38 1.16 15.03
CA ARG A 32 6.43 2.18 14.97
C ARG A 32 6.92 2.36 13.54
N ALA A 33 7.08 3.60 13.08
CA ALA A 33 7.76 3.92 11.82
C ALA A 33 9.27 3.73 12.03
N SER A 34 9.84 2.68 11.45
CA SER A 34 11.21 2.26 11.73
C SER A 34 11.82 1.31 10.70
N PRO A 35 13.14 1.38 10.45
CA PRO A 35 13.88 0.33 9.75
C PRO A 35 13.99 -0.98 10.53
N TYR A 36 13.85 -0.94 11.86
CA TYR A 36 14.03 -2.08 12.74
C TYR A 36 12.68 -2.51 13.31
N LYS A 37 12.47 -3.84 13.41
CA LYS A 37 11.22 -4.44 13.91
C LYS A 37 10.86 -3.94 15.31
N ASN A 38 10.08 -2.87 15.41
CA ASN A 38 9.46 -2.32 16.64
C ASN A 38 10.41 -1.97 17.81
N VAL A 39 11.72 -1.75 17.57
CA VAL A 39 12.68 -1.44 18.67
C VAL A 39 13.03 0.06 18.75
N VAL A 40 13.25 0.72 17.62
CA VAL A 40 13.68 2.14 17.53
C VAL A 40 12.73 2.89 16.60
N GLY A 41 12.67 4.22 16.62
CA GLY A 41 11.83 5.05 15.71
C GLY A 41 10.67 5.78 16.41
N VAL A 42 9.69 6.26 15.65
CA VAL A 42 8.51 6.95 16.18
C VAL A 42 7.38 5.96 16.38
N ALA A 43 6.86 5.85 17.60
CA ALA A 43 5.69 5.01 17.88
C ALA A 43 4.42 5.72 17.42
N ARG A 44 3.44 4.96 16.95
CA ARG A 44 2.12 5.49 16.66
C ARG A 44 1.38 5.80 17.96
N ASP A 45 0.69 6.94 18.03
CA ASP A 45 -0.15 7.30 19.17
C ASP A 45 -1.56 6.70 19.06
N ILE A 46 -2.09 6.61 17.84
CA ILE A 46 -3.46 6.16 17.55
C ILE A 46 -3.38 4.84 16.78
N PRO A 47 -4.00 3.74 17.22
CA PRO A 47 -4.05 2.47 16.49
C PRO A 47 -4.77 2.63 15.14
N PRO A 48 -4.56 1.74 14.17
CA PRO A 48 -5.21 1.88 12.87
C PRO A 48 -6.70 1.56 13.03
N ALA A 49 -7.56 2.23 12.27
CA ALA A 49 -9.01 2.03 12.35
C ALA A 49 -9.43 0.59 12.02
N TYR A 50 -8.64 -0.07 11.17
CA TYR A 50 -8.75 -1.48 10.82
C TYR A 50 -7.35 -2.10 10.83
N ASP A 51 -7.26 -3.40 11.08
CA ASP A 51 -6.01 -4.11 10.87
C ASP A 51 -5.82 -4.45 9.38
N ALA A 52 -4.57 -4.62 8.94
CA ALA A 52 -4.24 -4.96 7.54
C ALA A 52 -4.91 -6.27 7.08
N ASP A 53 -5.06 -7.23 7.99
CA ASP A 53 -5.62 -8.55 7.69
C ASP A 53 -7.15 -8.49 7.50
N ASP A 54 -7.80 -7.44 8.04
CA ASP A 54 -9.23 -7.20 7.93
C ASP A 54 -9.63 -6.43 6.66
N LEU A 55 -8.65 -5.89 5.93
CA LEU A 55 -8.93 -5.16 4.69
C LEU A 55 -9.50 -6.08 3.59
N PRO A 56 -10.38 -5.56 2.72
CA PRO A 56 -10.81 -6.27 1.53
C PRO A 56 -9.63 -6.49 0.56
N ALA A 57 -9.89 -7.19 -0.55
CA ALA A 57 -8.94 -7.21 -1.66
C ALA A 57 -8.70 -5.79 -2.16
N VAL A 58 -7.44 -5.46 -2.45
CA VAL A 58 -7.01 -4.14 -2.91
C VAL A 58 -6.54 -4.28 -4.35
N ASP A 59 -7.14 -3.54 -5.26
CA ASP A 59 -6.73 -3.54 -6.66
C ASP A 59 -5.37 -2.87 -6.80
N VAL A 60 -5.15 -1.73 -6.12
CA VAL A 60 -3.88 -1.00 -6.19
C VAL A 60 -3.45 -0.45 -4.84
N CYS A 61 -2.20 -0.70 -4.46
CA CYS A 61 -1.53 0.05 -3.40
C CYS A 61 -0.62 1.13 -4.01
N LEU A 62 -0.82 2.38 -3.58
CA LEU A 62 0.01 3.52 -3.94
C LEU A 62 1.02 3.78 -2.82
N ILE A 63 2.30 3.89 -3.18
CA ILE A 63 3.36 4.38 -2.27
C ILE A 63 3.79 5.75 -2.76
N SER A 64 3.80 6.75 -1.88
CA SER A 64 4.19 8.12 -2.23
C SER A 64 5.71 8.34 -2.21
N HIS A 65 6.42 7.78 -1.23
CA HIS A 65 7.87 7.89 -1.07
C HIS A 65 8.40 6.83 -0.08
N ASP A 66 9.70 6.81 0.17
CA ASP A 66 10.43 5.73 0.87
C ASP A 66 10.64 5.92 2.38
N HIS A 67 10.03 6.95 2.99
CA HIS A 67 10.10 7.14 4.43
C HIS A 67 9.32 6.04 5.18
N TYR A 68 9.81 5.62 6.34
CA TYR A 68 9.27 4.47 7.09
C TYR A 68 7.84 4.63 7.59
N ASP A 69 7.31 5.84 7.66
CA ASP A 69 5.91 6.12 8.00
C ASP A 69 4.97 6.03 6.78
N HIS A 70 5.51 5.86 5.57
CA HIS A 70 4.77 5.65 4.31
C HIS A 70 5.12 4.31 3.62
N LEU A 71 6.36 3.82 3.79
CA LEU A 71 6.87 2.56 3.27
C LEU A 71 7.22 1.61 4.42
N ASP A 72 6.20 0.99 5.01
CA ASP A 72 6.38 0.02 6.07
C ASP A 72 6.51 -1.42 5.56
N LYS A 73 7.71 -1.98 5.72
CA LYS A 73 8.02 -3.36 5.31
C LYS A 73 7.01 -4.38 5.81
N MET A 74 6.62 -4.30 7.08
CA MET A 74 5.72 -5.31 7.64
C MET A 74 4.32 -5.18 7.07
N SER A 75 3.84 -3.96 6.83
CA SER A 75 2.59 -3.71 6.12
C SER A 75 2.62 -4.26 4.70
N CYS A 76 3.68 -3.98 3.94
CA CYS A 76 3.86 -4.52 2.59
C CYS A 76 3.82 -6.06 2.56
N ILE A 77 4.49 -6.73 3.51
CA ILE A 77 4.48 -8.20 3.62
C ILE A 77 3.07 -8.73 3.94
N ARG A 78 2.37 -8.12 4.91
CA ARG A 78 1.02 -8.56 5.31
C ARG A 78 -0.02 -8.36 4.20
N LEU A 79 0.14 -7.28 3.43
CA LEU A 79 -0.77 -6.91 2.34
C LEU A 79 -0.40 -7.58 1.01
N ARG A 80 0.76 -8.24 0.92
CA ARG A 80 1.30 -8.79 -0.32
C ARG A 80 0.28 -9.62 -1.11
N ASP A 81 -0.50 -10.46 -0.43
CA ASP A 81 -1.43 -11.39 -1.08
C ASP A 81 -2.84 -10.78 -1.26
N LYS A 82 -3.13 -9.64 -0.61
CA LYS A 82 -4.38 -8.87 -0.77
C LYS A 82 -4.30 -7.82 -1.87
N VAL A 83 -3.10 -7.28 -2.12
CA VAL A 83 -2.84 -6.24 -3.12
C VAL A 83 -2.52 -6.87 -4.46
N ARG A 84 -3.29 -6.50 -5.50
CA ARG A 84 -3.10 -6.98 -6.87
C ARG A 84 -1.96 -6.27 -7.58
N GLY A 85 -1.91 -4.94 -7.51
CA GLY A 85 -0.86 -4.11 -8.09
C GLY A 85 -0.29 -3.06 -7.13
N TRP A 86 0.97 -2.72 -7.31
CA TRP A 86 1.70 -1.69 -6.56
C TRP A 86 2.14 -0.62 -7.54
N VAL A 87 1.86 0.64 -7.23
CA VAL A 87 2.36 1.79 -8.00
C VAL A 87 3.24 2.62 -7.07
N VAL A 88 4.49 2.82 -7.49
CA VAL A 88 5.53 3.38 -6.62
C VAL A 88 6.45 4.34 -7.40
N PRO A 89 7.15 5.26 -6.72
CA PRO A 89 8.25 6.02 -7.28
C PRO A 89 9.39 5.15 -7.82
N LEU A 90 10.18 5.71 -8.74
CA LEU A 90 11.42 5.10 -9.23
C LEU A 90 12.34 4.65 -8.09
N GLY A 91 12.86 3.42 -8.19
CA GLY A 91 13.82 2.82 -7.26
C GLY A 91 13.19 2.03 -6.11
N ILE A 92 11.88 2.13 -5.88
CA ILE A 92 11.19 1.41 -4.80
C ILE A 92 10.86 -0.03 -5.20
N SER A 93 10.79 -0.35 -6.49
CA SER A 93 10.47 -1.71 -6.97
C SER A 93 11.48 -2.75 -6.51
N GLU A 94 12.77 -2.46 -6.57
CA GLU A 94 13.83 -3.36 -6.08
C GLU A 94 13.66 -3.62 -4.59
N TRP A 95 13.35 -2.59 -3.80
CA TRP A 95 13.12 -2.74 -2.37
C TRP A 95 11.90 -3.62 -2.05
N LEU A 96 10.79 -3.46 -2.78
CA LEU A 96 9.59 -4.27 -2.59
C LEU A 96 9.83 -5.74 -2.96
N GLN A 97 10.60 -6.00 -4.00
CA GLN A 97 11.02 -7.34 -4.38
C GLN A 97 11.91 -7.97 -3.29
N ASP A 98 13.01 -7.31 -2.94
CA ASP A 98 14.03 -7.86 -2.05
C ASP A 98 13.57 -7.97 -0.60
N LYS A 99 12.79 -7.00 -0.12
CA LYS A 99 12.44 -6.92 1.31
C LYS A 99 11.05 -7.48 1.58
N CYS A 100 10.14 -7.44 0.62
CA CYS A 100 8.75 -7.80 0.82
C CYS A 100 8.29 -8.99 -0.03
N ASP A 101 9.15 -9.55 -0.88
CA ASP A 101 8.84 -10.70 -1.74
C ASP A 101 7.63 -10.43 -2.66
N ILE A 102 7.50 -9.17 -3.12
CA ILE A 102 6.47 -8.77 -4.08
C ILE A 102 7.02 -8.99 -5.50
N PRO A 103 6.36 -9.80 -6.35
CA PRO A 103 6.83 -10.04 -7.71
C PRO A 103 6.87 -8.76 -8.55
N ALA A 104 7.94 -8.56 -9.32
CA ALA A 104 8.10 -7.43 -10.24
C ALA A 104 6.90 -7.24 -11.19
N ALA A 105 6.27 -8.33 -11.61
CA ALA A 105 5.09 -8.30 -12.49
C ALA A 105 3.86 -7.59 -11.88
N ARG A 106 3.88 -7.32 -10.57
CA ARG A 106 2.82 -6.58 -9.86
C ARG A 106 3.23 -5.16 -9.46
N ILE A 107 4.40 -4.69 -9.90
CA ILE A 107 4.92 -3.38 -9.52
C ILE A 107 5.05 -2.52 -10.78
N VAL A 108 4.51 -1.31 -10.72
CA VAL A 108 4.69 -0.27 -11.73
C VAL A 108 5.45 0.88 -11.07
N GLU A 109 6.64 1.17 -11.56
CA GLU A 109 7.35 2.40 -11.19
C GLU A 109 6.92 3.54 -12.11
N LEU A 110 6.72 4.71 -11.53
CA LEU A 110 6.42 5.93 -12.28
C LEU A 110 7.37 7.05 -11.89
N GLU A 111 7.82 7.82 -12.89
CA GLU A 111 8.35 9.14 -12.70
C GLU A 111 7.23 10.17 -12.52
N TRP A 112 7.59 11.35 -12.06
CA TRP A 112 6.71 12.49 -11.97
C TRP A 112 6.08 12.73 -13.35
N TRP A 113 4.79 13.05 -13.37
CA TRP A 113 4.02 13.31 -14.60
C TRP A 113 3.72 12.09 -15.47
N GLU A 114 4.23 10.91 -15.14
CA GLU A 114 3.79 9.68 -15.78
C GLU A 114 2.43 9.23 -15.24
N SER A 115 1.78 8.34 -15.98
CA SER A 115 0.49 7.78 -15.57
C SER A 115 0.37 6.34 -16.01
N VAL A 116 -0.36 5.57 -15.22
CA VAL A 116 -0.76 4.19 -15.55
C VAL A 116 -2.27 4.11 -15.58
N LYS A 117 -2.81 3.37 -16.55
CA LYS A 117 -4.23 3.04 -16.58
C LYS A 117 -4.43 1.69 -15.93
N LEU A 118 -5.34 1.64 -14.97
CA LEU A 118 -5.80 0.39 -14.39
C LEU A 118 -6.74 -0.29 -15.38
N VAL A 119 -6.40 -1.51 -15.78
CA VAL A 119 -7.20 -2.34 -16.67
C VAL A 119 -7.57 -3.58 -15.89
N ARG A 120 -8.87 -3.78 -15.67
CA ARG A 120 -9.39 -4.99 -15.02
C ARG A 120 -9.71 -6.01 -16.10
N ASN A 121 -9.10 -7.20 -16.05
CA ASN A 121 -9.49 -8.28 -16.94
C ASN A 121 -10.72 -9.03 -16.39
N GLU A 122 -11.33 -9.91 -17.20
CA GLU A 122 -12.53 -10.68 -16.82
C GLU A 122 -12.33 -11.59 -15.59
N GLN A 123 -11.08 -11.82 -15.19
CA GLN A 123 -10.69 -12.62 -14.03
C GLN A 123 -10.45 -11.75 -12.78
N GLY A 124 -10.65 -10.44 -12.90
CA GLY A 124 -10.44 -9.47 -11.83
C GLY A 124 -8.97 -9.18 -11.55
N ALA A 125 -8.02 -9.60 -12.37
CA ALA A 125 -6.61 -9.22 -12.24
C ALA A 125 -6.28 -7.95 -13.03
#